data_AF-X1D4B9-F1
#
_entry.id   AF-X1D4B9-F1
#
_cell.length_a   1.000
_cell.length_b   1.000
_cell.length_c   1.000
_cell.angle_alpha   90.00
_cell.angle_beta   90.00
_cell.angle_gamma   90.00
#
_symmetry.space_group_name_H-M   'P 1'
#
loop_
_entity.id
_entity.type
_entity.pdbx_description
1 polymer ?
#
loop_
_entity_poly.entity_id
_entity_poly.type
_entity_poly.pdbx_seq_one_letter_code
_entity_poly.pdbx_strand_id
1 'polypeptide(L)' 'MNNQQIAAVFDDIAEMLKLKKDNIFKIRAYQKVAREIKELSVEVEQLVREDRLKEIPGAPLLPAE' A
#
# COMPACT_ATOMS: atom_id res chain seq x y z
N MET A 1 14.30 -1.61 -4.24
CA MET A 1 13.75 -1.10 -2.96
C MET A 1 13.23 -2.29 -2.20
N ASN A 2 13.41 -2.37 -0.88
CA ASN A 2 12.86 -3.48 -0.10
C ASN A 2 11.40 -3.19 0.33
N ASN A 3 10.70 -4.21 0.83
CA ASN A 3 9.31 -4.08 1.27
C ASN A 3 9.10 -2.97 2.32
N GLN A 4 10.06 -2.79 3.23
CA GLN A 4 9.99 -1.73 4.25
C GLN A 4 9.97 -0.33 3.64
N GLN A 5 10.83 -0.08 2.65
CA GLN A 5 10.87 1.19 1.92
C GLN A 5 9.58 1.43 1.13
N ILE A 6 9.04 0.39 0.49
CA ILE A 6 7.77 0.51 -0.25
C ILE A 6 6.64 0.85 0.73
N ALA A 7 6.54 0.14 1.85
CA ALA A 7 5.54 0.40 2.85
C ALA A 7 5.63 1.82 3.44
N ALA A 8 6.85 2.33 3.67
CA ALA A 8 7.06 3.69 4.14
C ALA A 8 6.46 4.72 3.16
N VAL A 9 6.61 4.52 1.85
CA VAL A 9 5.99 5.40 0.84
C VAL A 9 4.46 5.38 0.95
N PHE A 10 3.84 4.23 1.17
CA PHE A 10 2.39 4.15 1.36
C PHE A 10 1.93 4.84 2.66
N ASP A 11 2.70 4.73 3.74
CA ASP A 11 2.44 5.47 4.99
C ASP A 11 2.57 6.99 4.80
N ASP A 12 3.60 7.45 4.09
CA ASP A 12 3.82 8.87 3.78
C ASP A 12 2.65 9.45 2.96
N ILE A 13 2.16 8.71 1.96
CA ILE A 13 0.98 9.09 1.17
C ILE A 13 -0.25 9.20 2.07
N ALA A 14 -0.46 8.24 2.96
CA ALA A 14 -1.60 8.28 3.88
C ALA A 14 -1.53 9.48 4.83
N GLU A 15 -0.34 9.83 5.32
CA GLU A 15 -0.12 11.00 6.16
C GLU A 15 -0.39 12.30 5.40
N MET A 16 0.09 12.40 4.15
CA MET A 16 -0.22 13.53 3.27
C MET A 16 -1.73 13.69 3.02
N LEU A 17 -2.44 12.59 2.73
CA LEU A 17 -3.89 12.61 2.54
C LEU A 17 -4.63 13.02 3.81
N LYS A 18 -4.12 12.59 4.98
CA LYS A 18 -4.66 12.99 6.29
C LYS A 18 -4.48 14.49 6.54
N LEU A 19 -3.32 15.05 6.22
CA LEU A 19 -3.07 16.49 6.31
C LEU A 19 -3.99 17.30 5.40
N LYS A 20 -4.27 16.79 4.20
CA LYS A 20 -5.23 17.37 3.25
C LYS A 20 -6.69 17.21 3.68
N LYS A 21 -6.98 16.48 4.77
CA LYS A 21 -8.35 16.09 5.19
C LYS A 21 -9.14 15.46 4.04
N ASP A 22 -8.44 14.68 3.22
CA ASP A 22 -9.02 13.96 2.09
C ASP A 22 -9.91 12.80 2.59
N ASN A 23 -10.43 12.02 1.66
CA ASN A 23 -11.31 10.90 1.91
C ASN A 23 -10.68 9.88 2.89
N ILE A 24 -11.35 9.69 4.03
CA ILE A 24 -10.97 8.74 5.10
C ILE A 24 -10.81 7.31 4.56
N PHE A 25 -11.61 6.92 3.56
CA PHE A 25 -11.47 5.61 2.91
C PHE A 25 -10.15 5.48 2.15
N LYS A 26 -9.72 6.53 1.43
CA LYS A 26 -8.42 6.55 0.73
C LYS A 26 -7.29 6.45 1.75
N ILE A 27 -7.29 7.29 2.79
CA ILE A 27 -6.28 7.25 3.88
C ILE A 27 -6.16 5.84 4.46
N ARG A 28 -7.29 5.22 4.84
CA ARG A 28 -7.30 3.86 5.41
C ARG A 28 -6.81 2.79 4.43
N ALA A 29 -7.08 2.95 3.14
CA ALA A 29 -6.60 2.02 2.12
C ALA A 29 -5.07 2.06 2.02
N TYR A 30 -4.46 3.25 1.95
CA TYR A 30 -3.01 3.40 1.91
C TYR A 30 -2.34 2.84 3.18
N GLN A 31 -2.88 3.14 4.37
CA GLN A 31 -2.36 2.58 5.63
C GLN A 31 -2.46 1.05 5.69
N LYS A 32 -3.55 0.49 5.15
CA LYS A 32 -3.73 -0.96 5.11
C LYS A 32 -2.70 -1.61 4.19
N VAL A 33 -2.53 -1.08 2.97
CA VAL A 33 -1.53 -1.57 2.01
C VAL A 33 -0.12 -1.48 2.59
N ALA A 34 0.24 -0.38 3.24
CA ALA A 34 1.54 -0.23 3.91
C ALA A 34 1.78 -1.34 4.93
N ARG A 35 0.79 -1.64 5.78
CA ARG A 35 0.89 -2.70 6.79
C ARG A 35 1.07 -4.08 6.15
N GLU A 36 0.26 -4.40 5.16
CA GLU A 36 0.30 -5.72 4.49
C GLU A 36 1.66 -5.91 3.81
N ILE A 37 2.20 -4.86 3.17
CA ILE A 37 3.54 -4.90 2.58
C ILE A 37 4.65 -5.15 3.62
N LYS A 38 4.53 -4.61 4.83
CA LYS A 38 5.50 -4.87 5.92
C LYS A 38 5.45 -6.32 6.40
N GLU A 39 4.28 -6.94 6.35
CA GLU A 39 4.02 -8.31 6.83
C GLU A 39 4.23 -9.37 5.73
N LEU A 40 4.37 -8.96 4.46
CA LEU A 40 4.64 -9.86 3.33
C LEU A 40 5.95 -10.64 3.53
N SER A 41 5.85 -11.96 3.44
CA SER A 41 7.00 -12.88 3.46
C SER A 41 7.77 -12.92 2.14
N VAL A 42 7.19 -12.38 1.07
CA VAL A 42 7.77 -12.34 -0.28
C VAL A 42 7.99 -10.88 -0.67
N GLU A 43 9.03 -10.60 -1.45
CA GLU A 43 9.29 -9.25 -1.93
C GLU A 43 8.17 -8.77 -2.86
N VAL A 44 7.68 -7.55 -2.65
CA VAL A 44 6.67 -6.93 -3.52
C VAL A 44 7.14 -6.91 -4.97
N GLU A 45 8.43 -6.67 -5.20
CA GLU A 45 9.00 -6.67 -6.54
C GLU A 45 8.84 -8.02 -7.25
N GLN A 46 8.95 -9.13 -6.52
CA GLN A 46 8.68 -10.46 -7.06
C GLN A 46 7.20 -10.63 -7.40
N LEU A 47 6.30 -10.19 -6.52
CA LEU A 47 4.85 -10.24 -6.78
C LEU A 47 4.44 -9.40 -8.01
N VAL A 48 5.11 -8.26 -8.24
CA VAL A 48 4.92 -7.43 -9.45
C VAL A 48 5.38 -8.19 -10.69
N ARG A 49 6.57 -8.79 -10.66
CA ARG A 49 7.09 -9.57 -11.80
C ARG A 49 6.23 -10.76 -12.15
N GLU A 50 5.60 -11.38 -11.15
CA GLU A 50 4.74 -12.55 -11.32
C GLU A 50 3.27 -12.20 -11.61
N ASP A 51 2.90 -10.91 -11.73
CA ASP A 51 1.51 -10.42 -11.85
C ASP A 51 0.58 -10.88 -10.70
N ARG A 52 1.16 -11.08 -9.52
CA ARG A 52 0.49 -11.60 -8.30
C ARG A 52 0.25 -10.52 -7.24
N LEU A 53 0.34 -9.24 -7.61
CA LEU A 53 0.00 -8.11 -6.73
C LEU A 53 -1.40 -8.21 -6.11
N LYS A 54 -2.34 -8.87 -6.79
CA LYS A 54 -3.71 -9.11 -6.31
C LYS A 54 -3.77 -10.04 -5.09
N GLU A 55 -2.68 -10.75 -4.79
CA GLU A 55 -2.60 -11.62 -3.62
C GLU A 55 -2.34 -10.87 -2.32
N ILE A 56 -1.93 -9.59 -2.39
CA ILE A 56 -1.73 -8.75 -1.19
C ILE A 56 -3.11 -8.50 -0.56
N PRO A 57 -3.38 -9.07 0.63
CA PRO A 57 -4.68 -8.94 1.27
C PRO A 57 -4.95 -7.48 1.56
N GLY A 58 -6.17 -7.00 1.32
CA GLY A 58 -6.49 -5.63 1.71
C GLY A 58 -5.81 -4.53 0.90
N ALA A 59 -5.42 -4.80 -0.35
CA ALA A 59 -5.51 -3.82 -1.41
C ALA A 59 -6.97 -3.78 -1.91
N PRO A 60 -7.93 -3.08 -1.27
CA PRO A 60 -9.08 -2.66 -2.04
C PRO A 60 -8.47 -1.76 -3.12
N LEU A 61 -8.65 -2.17 -4.38
CA LEU A 61 -8.36 -1.38 -5.58
C LEU A 61 -8.29 0.09 -5.20
N LEU A 62 -7.08 0.64 -5.11
CA LEU A 62 -6.93 2.09 -5.05
C LEU A 62 -7.75 2.57 -6.25
N PRO A 63 -8.79 3.37 -6.03
CA PRO A 63 -9.68 3.72 -7.12
C PRO A 63 -8.80 4.35 -8.19
N ALA A 64 -8.76 3.70 -9.35
CA ALA A 64 -8.11 4.21 -10.54
C ALA A 64 -8.95 5.41 -10.99
N GLU A 65 -8.70 6.55 -10.37
CA GLU A 65 -9.17 7.86 -10.82
C GLU A 65 -7.97 8.59 -11.45
#